data_AF-A0A8B9NCC5-F1
#
_entry.id   AF-A0A8B9NCC5-F1
#
_cell.length_a   1.000
_cell.length_b   1.000
_cell.length_c   1.000
_cell.angle_alpha   90.00
_cell.angle_beta   90.00
_cell.angle_gamma   90.00
#
_symmetry.space_group_name_H-M   'P 1'
#
loop_
_entity.id
_entity.type
_entity.pdbx_description
1 polymer ?
#
loop_
_entity_poly.entity_id
_entity_poly.type
_entity_poly.pdbx_seq_one_letter_code
_entity_poly.pdbx_strand_id
1 'polypeptide(L)'
;MSHQGSLSFQVFTGNSNADSVVHHKFLHSMKARFLRFIPLKWNVGGRIGLRVEVFGCSYKSDIADFDGRSSLLYRFNQKLMSTFKDVVSLKFKSMQGDGVLFHGEGQRGDYITLELQKGKLSFNSHTSVTLGSLLDDQHWHSVLIERFNKQVNFTVDKHTQHFRTKGDSDHLDIDYELSFGGIPVPGKPGTFQRKNFHGCIENLYYNGVNIIDLAKRRKPQIYTVVRNDNVCFPSLLSCC
;
A
#
# COMPACT_ATOMS: atom_id res chain seq x y z
N MET A 1 23.68 1.58 1.40
CA MET A 1 23.45 2.99 0.99
C MET A 1 21.99 3.33 1.22
N SER A 2 21.68 3.89 2.38
CA SER A 2 20.35 4.37 2.75
C SER A 2 20.15 5.76 2.19
N HIS A 3 19.15 5.96 1.33
CA HIS A 3 18.68 7.31 0.99
C HIS A 3 18.00 7.90 2.24
N GLN A 4 18.82 8.51 3.09
CA GLN A 4 18.42 9.48 4.09
C GLN A 4 17.61 10.56 3.37
N GLY A 5 16.40 10.85 3.85
CA GLY A 5 15.53 11.85 3.25
C GLY A 5 16.26 13.18 3.17
N SER A 6 16.75 13.51 1.98
CA SER A 6 17.40 14.79 1.72
C SER A 6 16.34 15.87 1.88
N LEU A 7 16.47 16.68 2.93
CA LEU A 7 15.78 17.96 3.01
C LEU A 7 16.36 18.86 1.92
N SER A 8 15.73 18.83 0.74
CA SER A 8 16.01 19.77 -0.33
C SER A 8 15.47 21.14 0.08
N PHE A 9 16.33 22.01 0.60
CA PHE A 9 15.99 23.41 0.83
C PHE A 9 16.14 24.19 -0.48
N GLN A 10 15.03 24.70 -1.00
CA GLN A 10 15.02 25.63 -2.13
C GLN A 10 14.47 26.97 -1.66
N VAL A 11 15.16 28.04 -2.05
CA VAL A 11 14.77 29.41 -1.75
C VAL A 11 14.14 30.01 -3.00
N PHE A 12 12.92 30.51 -2.86
CA PHE A 12 12.15 31.09 -3.95
C PHE A 12 11.92 32.58 -3.71
N THR A 13 12.10 33.39 -4.74
CA THR A 13 11.75 34.81 -4.70
C THR A 13 10.28 34.98 -5.04
N GLY A 14 9.51 35.57 -4.12
CA GLY A 14 8.12 35.93 -4.36
C GLY A 14 7.97 37.21 -5.20
N ASN A 15 6.73 37.52 -5.58
CA ASN A 15 6.39 38.81 -6.17
C ASN A 15 6.28 39.92 -5.10
N SER A 16 6.13 41.17 -5.53
CA SER A 16 6.09 42.35 -4.66
C SER A 16 4.71 43.03 -4.55
N ASN A 17 3.69 42.51 -5.23
CA ASN A 17 2.34 43.10 -5.31
C ASN A 17 1.24 42.03 -5.07
N ALA A 18 -0.04 42.39 -5.22
CA ALA A 18 -1.14 41.44 -5.00
C ALA A 18 -1.55 40.67 -6.27
N ASP A 19 -1.17 41.15 -7.45
CA ASP A 19 -1.79 40.76 -8.72
C ASP A 19 -0.90 39.85 -9.59
N SER A 20 0.42 40.03 -9.53
CA SER A 20 1.35 39.29 -10.39
C SER A 20 1.71 37.93 -9.80
N VAL A 21 1.65 36.87 -10.59
CA VAL A 21 2.09 35.54 -10.17
C VAL A 21 3.54 35.32 -10.58
N VAL A 22 4.37 34.80 -9.65
CA VAL A 22 5.72 34.31 -9.96
C VAL A 22 5.72 32.79 -9.85
N HIS A 23 6.17 32.13 -10.92
CA HIS A 23 6.23 30.67 -10.99
C HIS A 23 7.66 30.18 -10.82
N HIS A 24 7.83 29.13 -10.03
CA HIS A 24 9.09 28.41 -9.86
C HIS A 24 8.89 26.97 -10.28
N LYS A 25 9.54 26.56 -11.37
CA LYS A 25 9.51 25.17 -11.83
C LYS A 25 10.64 24.39 -11.18
N PHE A 26 10.32 23.22 -10.67
CA PHE A 26 11.36 22.32 -10.17
C PHE A 26 12.10 21.67 -11.34
N LEU A 27 13.44 21.73 -11.32
CA LEU A 27 14.29 21.02 -12.29
C LEU A 27 14.07 19.51 -12.25
N HIS A 28 13.75 18.96 -11.07
CA HIS A 28 13.43 17.56 -10.86
C HIS A 28 12.14 17.46 -10.04
N SER A 29 11.26 16.52 -10.43
CA SER A 29 10.03 16.27 -9.67
C SER A 29 10.37 15.88 -8.24
N MET A 30 9.76 16.54 -7.26
CA MET A 30 9.91 16.19 -5.85
C MET A 30 8.69 15.40 -5.39
N LYS A 31 8.94 14.26 -4.74
CA LYS A 31 7.90 13.46 -4.09
C LYS A 31 7.84 13.83 -2.62
N ALA A 32 6.72 14.35 -2.15
CA ALA A 32 6.57 14.75 -0.76
C ALA A 32 5.17 14.41 -0.25
N ARG A 33 5.09 14.14 1.07
CA ARG A 33 3.82 14.05 1.79
C ARG A 33 3.37 15.42 2.29
N PHE A 34 4.32 16.27 2.67
CA PHE A 34 4.09 17.61 3.16
C PHE A 34 5.07 18.57 2.49
N LEU A 35 4.58 19.77 2.19
CA LEU A 35 5.41 20.91 1.81
C LEU A 35 5.29 21.98 2.88
N ARG A 36 6.43 22.51 3.32
CA ARG A 36 6.50 23.58 4.30
C ARG A 36 7.12 24.81 3.65
N PHE A 37 6.37 25.90 3.59
CA PHE A 37 6.86 27.20 3.15
C PHE A 37 7.24 28.03 4.37
N ILE A 38 8.48 28.51 4.40
CA ILE A 38 9.01 29.34 5.49
C ILE A 38 9.36 30.72 4.90
N PRO A 39 8.57 31.77 5.18
CA PRO A 39 8.90 33.12 4.73
C PRO A 39 10.22 33.57 5.36
N LEU A 40 11.16 34.03 4.53
CA LEU A 40 12.46 34.53 4.99
C LEU A 40 12.52 36.06 5.08
N LYS A 41 11.84 36.75 4.16
CA LYS A 41 11.81 38.22 4.04
C LYS A 41 10.44 38.69 3.52
N TRP A 42 10.12 39.95 3.78
CA TRP A 42 8.87 40.59 3.38
C TRP A 42 9.12 41.89 2.60
N ASN A 43 8.13 42.34 1.84
CA ASN A 43 8.16 43.65 1.21
C ASN A 43 8.10 44.75 2.29
N VAL A 44 9.11 45.63 2.31
CA VAL A 44 9.31 46.65 3.34
C VAL A 44 8.25 47.78 3.25
N GLY A 45 7.66 47.99 2.07
CA GLY A 45 6.69 49.07 1.82
C GLY A 45 5.23 48.62 1.68
N GLY A 46 4.92 47.34 1.94
CA GLY A 46 3.60 46.76 1.68
C GLY A 46 3.02 45.99 2.88
N ARG A 47 1.80 45.47 2.71
CA ARG A 47 1.20 44.54 3.68
C ARG A 47 1.79 43.15 3.50
N ILE A 48 1.92 42.45 4.62
CA ILE A 48 2.43 41.07 4.65
C ILE A 48 1.34 40.12 4.15
N GLY A 49 1.65 39.32 3.12
CA GLY A 49 0.76 38.31 2.57
C GLY A 49 1.53 37.25 1.80
N LEU A 50 1.08 36.00 1.90
CA LEU A 50 1.64 34.89 1.13
C LEU A 50 0.50 34.05 0.57
N ARG A 51 0.43 33.96 -0.76
CA ARG A 51 -0.38 32.98 -1.49
C ARG A 51 0.56 32.04 -2.19
N VAL A 52 0.40 30.74 -1.95
CA VAL A 52 1.18 29.70 -2.63
C VAL A 52 0.22 28.72 -3.27
N GLU A 53 0.49 28.40 -4.53
CA GLU A 53 -0.17 27.32 -5.25
C GLU A 53 0.91 26.32 -5.66
N VAL A 54 0.65 25.05 -5.38
CA VAL A 54 1.57 23.96 -5.72
C VAL A 54 0.92 23.15 -6.82
N PHE A 55 1.60 23.07 -7.96
CA PHE A 55 1.19 22.24 -9.06
C PHE A 55 1.90 20.90 -8.97
N GLY A 56 1.15 19.84 -9.28
CA GLY A 56 1.66 18.48 -9.30
C GLY A 56 1.75 17.95 -10.72
N CYS A 57 2.71 17.05 -10.95
CA CYS A 57 2.66 16.13 -12.08
C CYS A 57 1.86 14.88 -11.71
N SER A 58 1.47 14.10 -12.73
CA SER A 58 0.94 12.75 -12.54
C SER A 58 1.96 11.88 -11.80
N TYR A 59 1.75 11.68 -10.50
CA TYR A 59 2.40 10.60 -9.76
C TYR A 59 1.75 9.30 -10.18
N LYS A 60 2.44 8.48 -10.98
CA LYS A 60 1.92 7.19 -11.40
C LYS A 60 1.84 6.27 -10.18
N SER A 61 0.63 6.09 -9.68
CA SER A 61 0.32 5.25 -8.55
C SER A 61 -0.99 4.53 -8.81
N ASP A 62 -1.02 3.24 -8.48
CA ASP A 62 -2.20 2.42 -8.59
C ASP A 62 -2.80 2.20 -7.20
N ILE A 63 -4.03 2.67 -7.02
CA ILE A 63 -4.71 2.71 -5.73
C ILE A 63 -6.05 2.02 -5.88
N ALA A 64 -6.40 1.23 -4.87
CA ALA A 64 -7.70 0.61 -4.71
C ALA A 64 -8.28 0.97 -3.34
N ASP A 65 -9.58 1.28 -3.33
CA ASP A 65 -10.39 1.47 -2.13
C ASP A 65 -11.07 0.14 -1.77
N PHE A 66 -11.08 -0.17 -0.48
CA PHE A 66 -11.74 -1.34 0.08
C PHE A 66 -12.68 -0.87 1.18
N ASP A 67 -13.98 -1.09 1.01
CA ASP A 67 -15.04 -0.70 1.95
C ASP A 67 -15.40 -1.82 2.95
N GLY A 68 -14.62 -2.91 2.98
CA GLY A 68 -14.94 -4.15 3.70
C GLY A 68 -15.88 -5.10 2.93
N ARG A 69 -16.36 -4.70 1.74
CA ARG A 69 -17.15 -5.57 0.85
C ARG A 69 -16.45 -5.81 -0.49
N SER A 70 -15.60 -4.87 -0.88
CA SER A 70 -14.83 -4.93 -2.11
C SER A 70 -13.63 -5.87 -1.95
N SER A 71 -13.26 -6.57 -3.03
CA SER A 71 -12.11 -7.46 -3.05
C SER A 71 -11.55 -7.64 -4.45
N LEU A 72 -10.27 -7.99 -4.53
CA LEU A 72 -9.59 -8.36 -5.77
C LEU A 72 -9.20 -9.83 -5.69
N LEU A 73 -9.63 -10.62 -6.66
CA LEU A 73 -9.33 -12.06 -6.75
C LEU A 73 -8.42 -12.29 -7.95
N TYR A 74 -7.14 -12.50 -7.69
CA TYR A 74 -6.13 -12.72 -8.72
C TYR A 74 -5.95 -14.21 -8.98
N ARG A 75 -6.36 -14.66 -10.17
CA ARG A 75 -6.22 -16.04 -10.60
C ARG A 75 -4.94 -16.30 -11.37
N PHE A 76 -4.23 -17.34 -10.97
CA PHE A 76 -3.07 -17.88 -11.65
C PHE A 76 -3.49 -18.61 -12.94
N ASN A 77 -2.62 -18.58 -13.94
CA ASN A 77 -2.87 -19.27 -15.22
C ASN A 77 -2.83 -20.80 -15.08
N GLN A 78 -2.14 -21.31 -14.05
CA GLN A 78 -2.04 -22.74 -13.76
C GLN A 78 -2.93 -23.06 -12.55
N LYS A 79 -3.73 -24.14 -12.66
CA LYS A 79 -4.71 -24.55 -11.64
C LYS A 79 -4.11 -24.86 -10.26
N LEU A 80 -2.81 -25.14 -10.19
CA LEU A 80 -2.07 -25.33 -8.95
C LEU A 80 -0.79 -24.52 -9.07
N MET A 81 -0.55 -23.61 -8.14
CA MET A 81 0.73 -22.91 -8.07
C MET A 81 1.49 -23.38 -6.84
N SER A 82 2.67 -23.95 -7.10
CA SER A 82 3.65 -24.31 -6.08
C SER A 82 4.84 -23.38 -6.25
N THR A 83 5.05 -22.48 -5.31
CA THR A 83 6.14 -21.50 -5.37
C THR A 83 7.25 -21.86 -4.40
N PHE A 84 8.50 -21.56 -4.77
CA PHE A 84 9.67 -21.61 -3.87
C PHE A 84 10.10 -20.20 -3.45
N LYS A 85 9.61 -19.17 -4.14
CA LYS A 85 9.89 -17.76 -3.88
C LYS A 85 8.61 -16.95 -4.09
N ASP A 86 8.30 -16.09 -3.13
CA ASP A 86 7.18 -15.15 -3.22
C ASP A 86 7.63 -13.77 -2.77
N VAL A 87 7.22 -12.74 -3.49
CA VAL A 87 7.43 -11.34 -3.11
C VAL A 87 6.09 -10.62 -3.16
N VAL A 88 5.61 -10.18 -2.00
CA VAL A 88 4.41 -9.34 -1.86
C VAL A 88 4.86 -7.97 -1.39
N SER A 89 4.49 -6.91 -2.10
CA SER A 89 4.74 -5.54 -1.66
C SER A 89 3.51 -4.67 -1.85
N LEU A 90 3.15 -3.90 -0.83
CA LEU A 90 2.03 -2.97 -0.88
C LEU A 90 2.23 -1.83 0.11
N LYS A 91 1.46 -0.76 -0.04
CA LYS A 91 1.19 0.18 1.04
C LYS A 91 -0.28 0.13 1.39
N PHE A 92 -0.60 0.29 2.67
CA PHE A 92 -1.99 0.38 3.12
C PHE A 92 -2.21 1.55 4.06
N LYS A 93 -3.47 1.96 4.18
CA LYS A 93 -3.94 2.99 5.11
C LYS A 93 -5.34 2.60 5.60
N SER A 94 -5.57 2.62 6.91
CA SER A 94 -6.86 2.25 7.50
C SER A 94 -7.12 2.99 8.82
N MET A 95 -8.40 3.11 9.23
CA MET A 95 -8.83 3.46 10.59
C MET A 95 -9.21 2.23 11.41
N GLN A 96 -9.32 1.08 10.75
CA GLN A 96 -9.86 -0.14 11.33
C GLN A 96 -8.68 -0.95 11.84
N GLY A 97 -8.67 -1.26 13.14
CA GLY A 97 -7.63 -2.09 13.75
C GLY A 97 -7.66 -3.55 13.30
N ASP A 98 -8.71 -4.01 12.62
CA ASP A 98 -8.87 -5.40 12.17
C ASP A 98 -9.24 -5.47 10.69
N GLY A 99 -8.62 -6.37 9.92
CA GLY A 99 -9.01 -6.65 8.54
C GLY A 99 -8.00 -7.50 7.77
N VAL A 100 -8.47 -8.40 6.89
CA VAL A 100 -7.60 -9.23 6.04
C VAL A 100 -7.13 -8.46 4.82
N LEU A 101 -5.83 -8.19 4.71
CA LEU A 101 -5.24 -7.48 3.56
C LEU A 101 -5.07 -8.41 2.36
N PHE A 102 -4.53 -9.61 2.59
CA PHE A 102 -4.49 -10.66 1.57
C PHE A 102 -4.58 -12.06 2.17
N HIS A 103 -5.07 -12.99 1.38
CA HIS A 103 -5.20 -14.38 1.72
C HIS A 103 -5.01 -15.27 0.49
N GLY A 104 -4.34 -16.39 0.68
CA GLY A 104 -4.26 -17.50 -0.26
C GLY A 104 -4.38 -18.80 0.51
N GLU A 105 -5.10 -19.76 -0.06
CA GLU A 105 -5.30 -21.10 0.50
C GLU A 105 -5.14 -22.13 -0.63
N GLY A 106 -4.56 -23.28 -0.31
CA GLY A 106 -4.36 -24.42 -1.19
C GLY A 106 -5.21 -25.63 -0.78
N GLN A 107 -5.48 -26.55 -1.71
CA GLN A 107 -6.35 -27.73 -1.51
C GLN A 107 -5.76 -28.68 -0.47
N ARG A 108 -4.44 -28.59 -0.28
CA ARG A 108 -3.65 -29.38 0.66
C ARG A 108 -3.59 -28.75 2.06
N GLY A 109 -4.28 -27.63 2.28
CA GLY A 109 -4.33 -26.92 3.56
C GLY A 109 -3.16 -25.96 3.79
N ASP A 110 -2.28 -25.77 2.80
CA ASP A 110 -1.31 -24.68 2.81
C ASP A 110 -2.02 -23.34 2.67
N TYR A 111 -1.66 -22.36 3.48
CA TYR A 111 -2.25 -21.04 3.39
C TYR A 111 -1.23 -19.97 3.75
N ILE A 112 -1.50 -18.77 3.27
CA ILE A 112 -0.77 -17.56 3.59
C ILE A 112 -1.78 -16.44 3.81
N THR A 113 -1.68 -15.76 4.93
CA THR A 113 -2.59 -14.66 5.28
C THR A 113 -1.79 -13.51 5.85
N LEU A 114 -2.10 -12.29 5.42
CA LEU A 114 -1.70 -11.07 6.08
C LEU A 114 -2.95 -10.34 6.55
N GLU A 115 -3.03 -10.10 7.85
CA GLU A 115 -4.17 -9.46 8.48
C GLU A 115 -3.72 -8.38 9.46
N LEU A 116 -4.47 -7.29 9.50
CA LEU A 116 -4.38 -6.30 10.56
C LEU A 116 -5.18 -6.84 11.76
N GLN A 117 -4.58 -6.84 12.94
CA GLN A 117 -5.16 -7.31 14.19
C GLN A 117 -4.81 -6.33 15.31
N LYS A 118 -5.83 -5.64 15.85
CA LYS A 118 -5.67 -4.61 16.88
C LYS A 118 -4.54 -3.60 16.55
N GLY A 119 -4.49 -3.13 15.30
CA GLY A 119 -3.51 -2.14 14.84
C GLY A 119 -2.10 -2.68 14.62
N LYS A 120 -1.92 -4.00 14.55
CA LYS A 120 -0.63 -4.66 14.23
C LYS A 120 -0.80 -5.59 13.04
N LEU A 121 0.22 -5.76 12.21
CA LEU A 121 0.15 -6.70 11.10
C LEU A 121 0.59 -8.09 11.53
N SER A 122 -0.23 -9.09 11.25
CA SER A 122 0.00 -10.49 11.54
C SER A 122 0.15 -11.27 10.24
N PHE A 123 1.33 -11.85 10.03
CA PHE A 123 1.59 -12.82 8.97
C PHE A 123 1.31 -14.22 9.50
N ASN A 124 0.57 -15.02 8.75
CA ASN A 124 0.26 -16.40 9.11
C ASN A 124 0.41 -17.35 7.93
N SER A 125 1.35 -18.29 8.05
CA SER A 125 1.56 -19.41 7.12
C SER A 125 2.25 -20.56 7.84
N HIS A 126 1.47 -21.41 8.53
CA HIS A 126 1.93 -22.43 9.51
C HIS A 126 2.74 -21.87 10.70
N THR A 127 2.98 -20.57 10.73
CA THR A 127 3.67 -19.82 11.77
C THR A 127 3.07 -18.43 11.78
N SER A 128 2.69 -17.96 12.97
CA SER A 128 2.11 -16.64 13.16
C SER A 128 3.18 -15.69 13.70
N VAL A 129 3.38 -14.59 12.99
CA VAL A 129 4.36 -13.56 13.33
C VAL A 129 3.71 -12.19 13.21
N THR A 130 3.73 -11.42 14.29
CA THR A 130 3.13 -10.08 14.34
C THR A 130 4.20 -9.00 14.36
N LEU A 131 4.05 -7.97 13.53
CA LEU A 131 4.99 -6.87 13.41
C LEU A 131 4.24 -5.52 13.30
N GLY A 132 4.86 -4.47 13.84
CA GLY A 132 4.29 -3.12 13.87
C GLY A 132 3.31 -2.87 15.01
N SER A 133 2.86 -1.62 15.10
CA SER A 133 1.97 -1.10 16.16
C SER A 133 1.32 0.20 15.68
N LEU A 134 0.06 0.43 16.07
CA LEU A 134 -0.71 1.63 15.71
C LEU A 134 -0.76 1.86 14.19
N LEU A 135 -0.90 0.79 13.42
CA LEU A 135 -0.95 0.86 11.94
C LEU A 135 -2.36 1.22 11.40
N ASP A 136 -3.28 1.52 12.30
CA ASP A 136 -4.67 1.97 12.08
C ASP A 136 -4.82 3.49 12.30
N ASP A 137 -3.75 4.24 12.10
CA ASP A 137 -3.62 5.67 12.40
C ASP A 137 -3.96 6.61 11.23
N GLN A 138 -4.54 6.11 10.13
CA GLN A 138 -4.77 6.85 8.88
C GLN A 138 -3.51 7.33 8.14
N HIS A 139 -2.34 6.76 8.43
CA HIS A 139 -1.12 6.98 7.68
C HIS A 139 -0.85 5.81 6.75
N TRP A 140 -0.09 6.09 5.68
CA TRP A 140 0.35 5.05 4.76
C TRP A 140 1.52 4.28 5.37
N HIS A 141 1.33 2.97 5.54
CA HIS A 141 2.36 2.04 5.99
C HIS A 141 2.78 1.14 4.85
N SER A 142 4.09 0.89 4.71
CA SER A 142 4.62 -0.01 3.69
C SER A 142 4.83 -1.41 4.23
N VAL A 143 4.47 -2.41 3.42
CA VAL A 143 4.66 -3.83 3.73
C VAL A 143 5.47 -4.46 2.61
N LEU A 144 6.49 -5.22 2.98
CA LEU A 144 7.23 -6.09 2.08
C LEU A 144 7.37 -7.46 2.73
N ILE A 145 6.96 -8.49 2.01
CA ILE A 145 7.15 -9.89 2.39
C ILE A 145 7.98 -10.52 1.29
N GLU A 146 9.13 -11.08 1.66
CA GLU A 146 9.96 -11.89 0.78
C GLU A 146 10.08 -13.27 1.38
N ARG A 147 9.53 -14.27 0.71
CA ARG A 147 9.68 -15.68 1.06
C ARG A 147 10.66 -16.34 0.09
N PHE A 148 11.61 -17.10 0.63
CA PHE A 148 12.45 -18.02 -0.12
C PHE A 148 12.55 -19.34 0.65
N ASN A 149 12.00 -20.41 0.06
CA ASN A 149 11.73 -21.68 0.74
C ASN A 149 10.92 -21.40 2.03
N LYS A 150 11.31 -21.96 3.18
CA LYS A 150 10.68 -21.63 4.47
C LYS A 150 11.14 -20.31 5.10
N GLN A 151 12.14 -19.63 4.53
CA GLN A 151 12.66 -18.38 5.10
C GLN A 151 11.78 -17.20 4.66
N VAL A 152 11.41 -16.34 5.60
CA VAL A 152 10.56 -15.16 5.36
C VAL A 152 11.24 -13.92 5.95
N ASN A 153 11.37 -12.90 5.11
CA ASN A 153 11.63 -11.52 5.54
C ASN A 153 10.29 -10.79 5.54
N PHE A 154 9.85 -10.37 6.71
CA PHE A 154 8.63 -9.59 6.86
C PHE A 154 8.99 -8.18 7.33
N THR A 155 8.82 -7.20 6.45
CA THR A 155 9.12 -5.80 6.70
C THR A 155 7.85 -4.98 6.78
N VAL A 156 7.70 -4.23 7.87
CA VAL A 156 6.67 -3.20 8.05
C VAL A 156 7.38 -1.88 8.28
N ASP A 157 7.11 -0.91 7.41
CA ASP A 157 7.80 0.37 7.29
C ASP A 157 9.32 0.22 7.18
N LYS A 158 10.03 0.31 8.30
CA LYS A 158 11.50 0.19 8.37
C LYS A 158 11.96 -0.99 9.23
N HIS A 159 11.02 -1.68 9.88
CA HIS A 159 11.32 -2.78 10.77
C HIS A 159 11.17 -4.09 10.02
N THR A 160 12.19 -4.93 10.08
CA THR A 160 12.19 -6.24 9.42
C THR A 160 12.32 -7.33 10.47
N GLN A 161 11.48 -8.35 10.34
CA GLN A 161 11.56 -9.58 11.10
C GLN A 161 11.89 -10.74 10.17
N HIS A 162 12.91 -11.50 10.53
CA HIS A 162 13.34 -12.70 9.82
C HIS A 162 12.90 -13.93 10.59
N PHE A 163 12.24 -14.87 9.93
CA PHE A 163 11.80 -16.11 10.55
C PHE A 163 11.71 -17.25 9.53
N ARG A 164 11.53 -18.47 10.05
CA ARG A 164 11.32 -19.67 9.26
C ARG A 164 9.93 -20.24 9.55
N THR A 165 9.16 -20.58 8.52
CA THR A 165 7.86 -21.25 8.69
C THR A 165 8.04 -22.69 9.16
N LYS A 166 7.08 -23.17 9.96
CA LYS A 166 7.06 -24.53 10.53
C LYS A 166 6.43 -25.59 9.63
N GLY A 167 5.93 -25.21 8.44
CA GLY A 167 5.33 -26.17 7.50
C GLY A 167 6.34 -27.24 7.06
N ASP A 168 5.85 -28.41 6.64
CA ASP A 168 6.70 -29.54 6.27
C ASP A 168 7.38 -29.35 4.90
N SER A 169 6.73 -28.66 3.97
CA SER A 169 7.22 -28.38 2.62
C SER A 169 8.03 -27.08 2.53
N ASP A 170 9.09 -27.04 1.72
CA ASP A 170 9.75 -25.78 1.33
C ASP A 170 8.91 -24.96 0.33
N HIS A 171 7.93 -25.61 -0.30
CA HIS A 171 7.01 -25.00 -1.23
C HIS A 171 5.78 -24.43 -0.51
N LEU A 172 5.20 -23.39 -1.10
CA LEU A 172 3.87 -22.91 -0.73
C LEU A 172 2.93 -23.28 -1.87
N ASP A 173 2.01 -24.20 -1.58
CA ASP A 173 1.00 -24.64 -2.54
C ASP A 173 -0.27 -23.80 -2.34
N ILE A 174 -0.59 -22.93 -3.31
CA ILE A 174 -1.82 -22.09 -3.29
C ILE A 174 -2.73 -22.50 -4.45
N ASP A 175 -4.04 -22.55 -4.18
CA ASP A 175 -5.06 -22.93 -5.16
C ASP A 175 -5.41 -21.77 -6.06
N TYR A 176 -4.79 -21.71 -7.23
CA TYR A 176 -5.16 -20.91 -8.40
C TYR A 176 -5.57 -19.43 -8.19
N GLU A 177 -5.69 -18.88 -6.97
CA GLU A 177 -6.34 -17.63 -6.63
C GLU A 177 -5.73 -17.04 -5.35
N LEU A 178 -5.44 -15.74 -5.39
CA LEU A 178 -5.12 -14.91 -4.23
C LEU A 178 -6.22 -13.86 -4.06
N SER A 179 -6.73 -13.71 -2.85
CA SER A 179 -7.68 -12.64 -2.51
C SER A 179 -6.97 -11.47 -1.82
N PHE A 180 -7.35 -10.25 -2.21
CA PHE A 180 -6.92 -9.02 -1.57
C PHE A 180 -8.14 -8.22 -1.12
N GLY A 181 -8.04 -7.59 0.05
CA GLY A 181 -9.14 -6.84 0.67
C GLY A 181 -10.09 -7.67 1.53
N GLY A 182 -9.91 -8.98 1.60
CA GLY A 182 -10.77 -9.86 2.37
C GLY A 182 -10.67 -11.32 1.96
N ILE A 183 -11.47 -12.16 2.60
CA ILE A 183 -11.66 -13.56 2.22
C ILE A 183 -13.06 -13.68 1.60
N PRO A 184 -13.19 -14.12 0.33
CA PRO A 184 -14.50 -14.33 -0.27
C PRO A 184 -15.25 -15.41 0.53
N VAL A 185 -16.39 -15.06 1.12
CA VAL A 185 -17.16 -15.98 1.97
C VAL A 185 -17.78 -17.08 1.09
N PRO A 186 -17.46 -18.37 1.29
CA PRO A 186 -18.14 -19.45 0.59
C PRO A 186 -19.50 -19.70 1.27
N GLY A 187 -20.59 -19.25 0.64
CA GLY A 187 -21.93 -19.85 0.70
C GLY A 187 -22.66 -20.01 2.05
N LYS A 188 -22.06 -19.69 3.21
CA LYS A 188 -22.71 -19.81 4.51
C LYS A 188 -22.49 -18.55 5.37
N PRO A 189 -23.55 -17.78 5.66
CA PRO A 189 -23.46 -16.71 6.65
C PRO A 189 -23.28 -17.34 8.04
N GLY A 190 -22.17 -17.02 8.73
CA GLY A 190 -22.02 -17.30 10.17
C GLY A 190 -20.73 -17.99 10.64
N THR A 191 -19.83 -18.44 9.77
CA THR A 191 -18.60 -19.17 10.21
C THR A 191 -17.28 -18.42 10.02
N PHE A 192 -17.23 -17.38 9.19
CA PHE A 192 -16.02 -16.57 9.03
C PHE A 192 -15.96 -15.44 10.06
N GLN A 193 -15.12 -15.60 11.08
CA GLN A 193 -14.89 -14.59 12.13
C GLN A 193 -13.95 -13.45 11.68
N ARG A 194 -13.26 -13.59 10.55
CA ARG A 194 -12.33 -12.59 10.04
C ARG A 194 -13.07 -11.47 9.32
N LYS A 195 -12.74 -10.22 9.68
CA LYS A 195 -13.26 -9.03 9.01
C LYS A 195 -12.47 -8.78 7.71
N ASN A 196 -13.16 -8.32 6.68
CA ASN A 196 -12.53 -7.83 5.47
C ASN A 196 -11.84 -6.48 5.73
N PHE A 197 -10.85 -6.15 4.90
CA PHE A 197 -10.11 -4.91 5.03
C PHE A 197 -10.98 -3.72 4.63
N HIS A 198 -10.94 -2.67 5.45
CA HIS A 198 -11.53 -1.38 5.16
C HIS A 198 -10.40 -0.35 5.13
N GLY A 199 -10.19 0.31 3.99
CA GLY A 199 -9.13 1.28 3.80
C GLY A 199 -8.61 1.33 2.37
N CYS A 200 -7.43 1.90 2.20
CA CYS A 200 -6.79 2.06 0.90
C CYS A 200 -5.59 1.12 0.77
N ILE A 201 -5.39 0.55 -0.42
CA ILE A 201 -4.14 -0.11 -0.79
C ILE A 201 -3.54 0.62 -1.99
N GLU A 202 -2.26 0.92 -1.92
CA GLU A 202 -1.48 1.53 -2.99
C GLU A 202 -0.38 0.58 -3.44
N ASN A 203 -0.16 0.51 -4.75
CA ASN A 203 0.96 -0.17 -5.38
C ASN A 203 1.08 -1.62 -4.91
N LEU A 204 0.00 -2.38 -5.07
CA LEU A 204 -0.06 -3.80 -4.72
C LEU A 204 0.62 -4.65 -5.80
N TYR A 205 1.72 -5.28 -5.43
CA TYR A 205 2.47 -6.21 -6.27
C TYR A 205 2.54 -7.59 -5.66
N TYR A 206 2.36 -8.61 -6.49
CA TYR A 206 2.69 -9.99 -6.20
C TYR A 206 3.62 -10.52 -7.29
N ASN A 207 4.81 -10.97 -6.92
CA ASN A 207 5.83 -11.48 -7.84
C ASN A 207 6.10 -10.56 -9.04
N GLY A 208 6.11 -9.24 -8.80
CA GLY A 208 6.34 -8.22 -9.83
C GLY A 208 5.10 -7.82 -10.66
N VAL A 209 3.97 -8.51 -10.49
CA VAL A 209 2.72 -8.19 -11.17
C VAL A 209 1.92 -7.16 -10.36
N ASN A 210 1.57 -6.03 -10.97
CA ASN A 210 0.73 -5.00 -10.35
C ASN A 210 -0.74 -5.41 -10.41
N ILE A 211 -1.29 -5.85 -9.28
CA ILE A 211 -2.64 -6.42 -9.20
C ILE A 211 -3.71 -5.36 -9.45
N ILE A 212 -3.48 -4.12 -9.01
CA ILE A 212 -4.43 -3.02 -9.20
C ILE A 212 -4.44 -2.57 -10.67
N ASP A 213 -3.30 -2.53 -11.35
CA ASP A 213 -3.23 -2.24 -12.80
C ASP A 213 -3.97 -3.31 -13.61
N LEU A 214 -3.84 -4.59 -13.25
CA LEU A 214 -4.63 -5.67 -13.86
C LEU A 214 -6.13 -5.39 -13.73
N ALA A 215 -6.59 -4.99 -12.53
CA ALA A 215 -8.00 -4.72 -12.26
C ALA A 215 -8.51 -3.52 -13.08
N LYS A 216 -7.75 -2.41 -13.09
CA LYS A 216 -8.05 -1.21 -13.89
C LYS A 216 -8.17 -1.53 -15.37
N ARG A 217 -7.30 -2.42 -15.89
CA ARG A 217 -7.30 -2.86 -17.28
C ARG A 217 -8.26 -4.01 -17.58
N ARG A 218 -9.03 -4.48 -16.59
CA ARG A 218 -10.00 -5.58 -16.70
C ARG A 218 -9.40 -6.83 -17.34
N LYS A 219 -8.20 -7.21 -16.89
CA LYS A 219 -7.52 -8.42 -17.41
C LYS A 219 -8.30 -9.68 -16.98
N PRO A 220 -8.29 -10.76 -17.79
CA PRO A 220 -9.07 -11.96 -17.50
C PRO A 220 -8.62 -12.71 -16.23
N GLN A 221 -7.40 -12.43 -15.76
CA GLN A 221 -6.80 -13.04 -14.57
C GLN A 221 -7.29 -12.41 -13.26
N ILE A 222 -8.06 -11.32 -13.30
CA ILE A 222 -8.46 -10.59 -12.09
C ILE A 222 -9.99 -10.45 -12.07
N TYR A 223 -10.60 -10.86 -10.96
CA TYR A 223 -12.01 -10.61 -10.68
C TYR A 223 -12.10 -9.54 -9.62
N THR A 224 -12.98 -8.58 -9.83
CA THR A 224 -13.11 -7.40 -8.99
C THR A 224 -14.52 -7.37 -8.43
N VAL A 225 -14.65 -7.43 -7.11
CA VAL A 225 -15.91 -7.21 -6.40
C VAL A 225 -15.86 -5.76 -5.94
N VAL A 226 -16.71 -4.87 -6.48
CA VAL A 226 -16.62 -3.42 -6.26
C VAL A 226 -17.96 -2.80 -5.90
N ARG A 227 -17.94 -1.87 -4.94
CA ARG A 227 -18.84 -0.71 -4.88
C ARG A 227 -18.07 0.55 -5.29
N ASN A 228 -18.61 1.30 -6.24
CA ASN A 228 -17.94 2.47 -6.82
C ASN A 228 -18.03 3.66 -5.86
N ASP A 229 -17.09 3.76 -4.92
CA ASP A 229 -16.83 4.97 -4.15
C ASP A 229 -15.31 5.21 -4.12
N ASN A 230 -14.78 6.05 -5.01
CA ASN A 230 -13.35 6.35 -5.04
C ASN A 230 -12.99 7.37 -3.95
N VAL A 231 -12.60 6.91 -2.75
CA VAL A 231 -12.28 7.78 -1.60
C VAL A 231 -10.75 7.89 -1.33
N CYS A 232 -9.93 7.09 -2.02
CA CYS A 232 -8.49 7.00 -1.76
C CYS A 232 -7.63 7.90 -2.66
N PHE A 233 -6.63 8.56 -2.05
CA PHE A 233 -5.61 9.39 -2.72
C PHE A 233 -4.19 8.86 -2.47
N PRO A 234 -3.22 9.09 -3.38
CA PRO A 234 -1.85 8.55 -3.27
C PRO A 234 -1.09 8.97 -2.01
N SER A 235 -0.09 8.18 -1.59
CA SER A 235 0.77 8.51 -0.44
C SER A 235 1.70 9.70 -0.66
N LEU A 236 1.94 10.07 -1.92
CA LEU A 236 2.87 11.14 -2.30
C LEU A 236 2.19 12.08 -3.29
N LEU A 237 2.42 13.37 -3.09
CA LEU A 237 2.28 14.35 -4.15
C LEU A 237 3.60 14.40 -4.94
N SER A 238 3.50 14.38 -6.27
CA SER A 238 4.64 14.68 -7.15
C SER A 238 4.54 16.13 -7.56
N CYS A 239 5.43 16.98 -7.06
CA CYS A 239 5.50 18.39 -7.40
C CYS A 239 6.47 18.59 -8.57
N CYS A 240 6.00 19.28 -9.61
CA CYS A 240 6.79 19.83 -10.70
C CYS A 240 6.23 21.23 -10.99
#